data_AF-A0A852TRX2-F1
#
_entry.id   AF-A0A852TRX2-F1
#
_cell.length_a   1.000
_cell.length_b   1.000
_cell.length_c   1.000
_cell.angle_alpha   90.00
_cell.angle_beta   90.00
_cell.angle_gamma   90.00
#
_symmetry.space_group_name_H-M   'P 1'
#
loop_
_entity.id
_entity.type
_entity.pdbx_description
1 polymer ?
#
loop_
_entity_poly.entity_id
_entity_poly.type
_entity_poly.pdbx_seq_one_letter_code
_entity_poly.pdbx_strand_id
1 'polypeptide(L)'
;MENLMQFSLPGPNRSLLARALAEAASLTGWQALDTGEIQKAWRFYEIAKAAAREGENPAILAHVTAEQTYALLDSGRAEDALALVSYAHRQQAHRLPALLRSWLFAAEGEVCAALGDEQETRRVLEEAARRLPTGPEDLELPFLMLNETHLARWRGHCLARLGAREAVEDLASALDGMQGAALGRAEAGLRVDLALALTAQGDVTEAQKHARRAADLAGRTGSARQRARIAKLLAA
;
A
#
# COMPACT_ATOMS: atom_id res chain seq x y z
N MET A 1 5.30 -22.12 -10.65
CA MET A 1 6.60 -21.72 -10.11
C MET A 1 6.99 -22.52 -8.87
N GLU A 2 6.09 -22.74 -7.91
CA GLU A 2 6.38 -23.57 -6.72
C GLU A 2 6.95 -24.95 -7.05
N ASN A 3 6.33 -25.70 -7.96
CA ASN A 3 6.87 -27.00 -8.41
C ASN A 3 8.27 -26.88 -9.04
N LEU A 4 8.53 -25.84 -9.84
CA LEU A 4 9.84 -25.63 -10.45
C LEU A 4 10.91 -25.32 -9.39
N MET A 5 10.56 -24.59 -8.34
CA MET A 5 11.45 -24.32 -7.21
C MET A 5 11.72 -25.61 -6.43
N GLN A 6 10.69 -26.42 -6.16
CA GLN A 6 10.80 -27.68 -5.41
C GLN A 6 11.77 -28.69 -6.07
N PHE A 7 11.83 -28.73 -7.39
CA PHE A 7 12.72 -29.65 -8.14
C PHE A 7 14.04 -28.99 -8.61
N SER A 8 14.33 -27.75 -8.20
CA SER A 8 15.57 -27.07 -8.56
C SER A 8 16.73 -27.45 -7.63
N LEU A 9 17.91 -27.66 -8.21
CA LEU A 9 19.14 -27.88 -7.45
C LEU A 9 19.64 -26.56 -6.82
N PRO A 10 20.37 -26.63 -5.69
CA PRO A 10 21.04 -25.45 -5.12
C PRO A 10 21.91 -24.73 -6.16
N GLY A 11 21.82 -23.39 -6.19
CA GLY A 11 22.60 -22.56 -7.10
C GLY A 11 21.83 -21.35 -7.65
N PRO A 12 22.45 -20.56 -8.55
CA PRO A 12 21.91 -19.27 -9.01
C PRO A 12 20.49 -19.35 -9.57
N ASN A 13 20.15 -20.43 -10.29
CA ASN A 13 18.81 -20.61 -10.86
C ASN A 13 17.74 -20.78 -9.79
N ARG A 14 18.06 -21.43 -8.66
CA ARG A 14 17.12 -21.59 -7.54
C ARG A 14 16.86 -20.26 -6.84
N SER A 15 17.88 -19.43 -6.65
CA SER A 15 17.73 -18.08 -6.12
C SER A 15 16.88 -17.19 -7.03
N LEU A 16 17.08 -17.26 -8.36
CA LEU A 16 16.26 -16.53 -9.33
C LEU A 16 14.80 -16.99 -9.34
N LEU A 17 14.56 -18.30 -9.29
CA LEU A 17 13.21 -18.86 -9.18
C LEU A 17 12.53 -18.47 -7.87
N ALA A 18 13.27 -18.47 -6.76
CA ALA A 18 12.79 -18.06 -5.46
C ALA A 18 12.38 -16.58 -5.44
N ARG A 19 13.20 -15.69 -6.04
CA ARG A 19 12.84 -14.28 -6.26
C ARG A 19 11.57 -14.13 -7.08
N ALA A 20 11.49 -14.79 -8.24
CA ALA A 20 10.31 -14.69 -9.11
C ALA A 20 9.05 -15.23 -8.43
N LEU A 21 9.15 -16.33 -7.66
CA LEU A 21 8.05 -16.87 -6.87
C LEU A 21 7.61 -15.89 -5.78
N ALA A 22 8.55 -15.24 -5.09
CA ALA A 22 8.23 -14.28 -4.05
C ALA A 22 7.43 -13.09 -4.61
N GLU A 23 7.89 -12.52 -5.72
CA GLU A 23 7.22 -11.39 -6.39
C GLU A 23 5.84 -11.80 -6.93
N ALA A 24 5.73 -12.97 -7.58
CA ALA A 24 4.45 -13.47 -8.10
C ALA A 24 3.44 -13.78 -6.97
N ALA A 25 3.90 -14.38 -5.87
CA ALA A 25 3.06 -14.68 -4.72
C ALA A 25 2.61 -13.39 -4.01
N SER A 26 3.50 -12.42 -3.84
CA SER A 26 3.16 -11.07 -3.32
C SER A 26 2.08 -10.40 -4.16
N LEU A 27 2.25 -10.34 -5.49
CA LEU A 27 1.25 -9.78 -6.39
C LEU A 27 -0.10 -10.50 -6.29
N THR A 28 -0.07 -11.84 -6.17
CA THR A 28 -1.29 -12.64 -5.98
C THR A 28 -1.96 -12.32 -4.64
N GLY A 29 -1.17 -12.11 -3.59
CA GLY A 29 -1.65 -11.66 -2.28
C GLY A 29 -2.38 -10.32 -2.37
N TRP A 30 -1.81 -9.36 -3.10
CA TRP A 30 -2.44 -8.07 -3.37
C TRP A 30 -3.75 -8.19 -4.14
N GLN A 31 -3.78 -9.01 -5.20
CA GLN A 31 -5.02 -9.23 -5.95
C GLN A 31 -6.11 -9.84 -5.06
N ALA A 32 -5.74 -10.77 -4.16
CA ALA A 32 -6.68 -11.34 -3.20
C ALA A 32 -7.19 -10.30 -2.19
N LEU A 33 -6.35 -9.38 -1.71
CA LEU A 33 -6.82 -8.25 -0.87
C LEU A 33 -7.78 -7.34 -1.64
N ASP A 34 -7.46 -7.01 -2.89
CA ASP A 34 -8.32 -6.16 -3.73
C ASP A 34 -9.72 -6.74 -3.95
N THR A 35 -9.85 -8.08 -3.95
CA THR A 35 -11.13 -8.81 -4.02
C THR A 35 -11.75 -9.11 -2.65
N GLY A 36 -11.09 -8.74 -1.55
CA GLY A 36 -11.58 -8.96 -0.17
C GLY A 36 -11.30 -10.35 0.41
N GLU A 37 -10.48 -11.17 -0.26
CA GLU A 37 -10.10 -12.53 0.16
C GLU A 37 -8.92 -12.51 1.14
N ILE A 38 -9.11 -11.91 2.33
CA ILE A 38 -8.04 -11.67 3.33
C ILE A 38 -7.24 -12.93 3.68
N GLN A 39 -7.92 -14.07 3.91
CA GLN A 39 -7.23 -15.33 4.26
C GLN A 39 -6.35 -15.86 3.12
N LYS A 40 -6.80 -15.70 1.87
CA LYS A 40 -6.03 -16.10 0.70
C LYS A 40 -4.83 -15.19 0.51
N ALA A 41 -5.00 -13.89 0.70
CA ALA A 41 -3.90 -12.94 0.69
C ALA A 41 -2.83 -13.32 1.72
N TRP A 42 -3.23 -13.62 2.96
CA TRP A 42 -2.32 -14.07 4.01
C TRP A 42 -1.49 -15.28 3.59
N ARG A 43 -2.14 -16.31 3.04
CA ARG A 43 -1.45 -17.53 2.55
C ARG A 43 -0.42 -17.21 1.47
N PHE A 44 -0.75 -16.34 0.51
CA PHE A 44 0.18 -15.97 -0.54
C PHE A 44 1.36 -15.13 -0.03
N TYR A 45 1.15 -14.26 0.94
CA TYR A 45 2.26 -13.57 1.60
C TYR A 45 3.17 -14.52 2.40
N GLU A 46 2.64 -15.59 3.02
CA GLU A 46 3.48 -16.63 3.63
C GLU A 46 4.34 -17.37 2.59
N ILE A 47 3.76 -17.71 1.43
CA ILE A 47 4.51 -18.29 0.30
C ILE A 47 5.60 -17.31 -0.16
N ALA A 48 5.26 -16.03 -0.29
CA ALA A 48 6.20 -15.00 -0.71
C ALA A 48 7.38 -14.86 0.26
N LYS A 49 7.12 -14.83 1.58
CA LYS A 49 8.15 -14.79 2.62
C LYS A 49 9.04 -16.02 2.59
N ALA A 50 8.47 -17.22 2.43
CA ALA A 50 9.24 -18.45 2.35
C ALA A 50 10.19 -18.43 1.13
N ALA A 51 9.68 -18.03 -0.03
CA ALA A 51 10.47 -17.89 -1.24
C ALA A 51 11.53 -16.78 -1.13
N ALA A 52 11.22 -15.64 -0.51
CA ALA A 52 12.17 -14.55 -0.31
C ALA A 52 13.35 -14.95 0.60
N ARG A 53 13.10 -15.78 1.62
CA ARG A 53 14.16 -16.36 2.47
C ARG A 53 15.06 -17.31 1.69
N GLU A 54 14.47 -18.18 0.87
CA GLU A 54 15.20 -19.10 -0.01
C GLU A 54 16.07 -18.36 -1.04
N GLY A 55 15.58 -17.23 -1.56
CA GLY A 55 16.31 -16.38 -2.49
C GLY A 55 17.36 -15.47 -1.81
N GLU A 56 17.48 -15.52 -0.49
CA GLU A 56 18.39 -14.71 0.32
C GLU A 56 18.34 -13.20 0.01
N ASN A 57 17.15 -12.69 -0.36
CA ASN A 57 16.96 -11.27 -0.71
C ASN A 57 16.27 -10.52 0.43
N PRO A 58 16.99 -9.71 1.22
CA PRO A 58 16.43 -9.00 2.38
C PRO A 58 15.39 -7.96 1.99
N ALA A 59 15.55 -7.31 0.83
CA ALA A 59 14.65 -6.27 0.36
C ALA A 59 13.27 -6.85 0.01
N ILE A 60 13.25 -7.96 -0.74
CA ILE A 60 12.00 -8.67 -1.04
C ILE A 60 11.36 -9.17 0.26
N LEU A 61 12.14 -9.79 1.15
CA LEU A 61 11.61 -10.32 2.41
C LEU A 61 10.98 -9.22 3.28
N ALA A 62 11.63 -8.07 3.41
CA ALA A 62 11.09 -6.93 4.16
C ALA A 62 9.81 -6.39 3.52
N HIS A 63 9.80 -6.23 2.19
CA HIS A 63 8.62 -5.78 1.45
C HIS A 63 7.43 -6.71 1.66
N VAL A 64 7.56 -8.00 1.34
CA VAL A 64 6.42 -8.94 1.43
C VAL A 64 5.97 -9.22 2.87
N THR A 65 6.87 -9.02 3.85
CA THR A 65 6.49 -9.05 5.27
C THR A 65 5.62 -7.84 5.63
N ALA A 66 5.99 -6.65 5.16
CA ALA A 66 5.24 -5.44 5.44
C ALA A 66 3.91 -5.37 4.67
N GLU A 67 3.79 -5.98 3.49
CA GLU A 67 2.52 -6.07 2.75
C GLU A 67 1.41 -6.80 3.53
N GLN A 68 1.74 -7.73 4.43
CA GLN A 68 0.75 -8.38 5.30
C GLN A 68 0.03 -7.41 6.26
N THR A 69 0.61 -6.24 6.50
CA THR A 69 0.00 -5.14 7.27
C THR A 69 -1.39 -4.80 6.75
N TYR A 70 -1.60 -4.83 5.43
CA TYR A 70 -2.91 -4.48 4.85
C TYR A 70 -3.97 -5.54 5.11
N ALA A 71 -3.60 -6.82 5.18
CA ALA A 71 -4.52 -7.87 5.63
C ALA A 71 -4.96 -7.64 7.08
N LEU A 72 -4.03 -7.19 7.94
CA LEU A 72 -4.32 -6.86 9.34
C LEU A 72 -5.22 -5.62 9.45
N LEU A 73 -4.92 -4.55 8.71
CA LEU A 73 -5.75 -3.34 8.65
C LEU A 73 -7.17 -3.63 8.16
N ASP A 74 -7.31 -4.41 7.08
CA ASP A 74 -8.62 -4.79 6.54
C ASP A 74 -9.41 -5.69 7.51
N SER A 75 -8.73 -6.37 8.45
CA SER A 75 -9.34 -7.14 9.53
C SER A 75 -9.52 -6.37 10.85
N GLY A 76 -9.19 -5.08 10.89
CA GLY A 76 -9.32 -4.24 12.08
C GLY A 76 -8.26 -4.47 13.17
N ARG A 77 -7.11 -5.09 12.82
CA ARG A 77 -6.03 -5.43 13.75
C ARG A 77 -4.84 -4.46 13.59
N ALA A 78 -5.08 -3.17 13.82
CA ALA A 78 -4.10 -2.13 13.52
C ALA A 78 -2.85 -2.18 14.43
N GLU A 79 -2.98 -2.60 15.68
CA GLU A 79 -1.87 -2.77 16.62
C GLU A 79 -0.91 -3.88 16.18
N ASP A 80 -1.46 -5.00 15.72
CA ASP A 80 -0.67 -6.09 15.13
C ASP A 80 0.02 -5.65 13.84
N ALA A 81 -0.66 -4.83 13.05
CA ALA A 81 -0.13 -4.24 11.83
C ALA A 81 1.09 -3.36 12.14
N LEU A 82 1.03 -2.57 13.23
CA LEU A 82 2.14 -1.73 13.68
C LEU A 82 3.33 -2.59 14.12
N ALA A 83 3.08 -3.63 14.90
CA ALA A 83 4.13 -4.56 15.31
C ALA A 83 4.84 -5.20 14.11
N LEU A 84 4.09 -5.53 13.05
CA LEU A 84 4.62 -6.17 11.85
C LEU A 84 5.45 -5.22 10.97
N VAL A 85 4.97 -3.99 10.72
CA VAL A 85 5.72 -3.02 9.92
C VAL A 85 6.98 -2.56 10.66
N SER A 86 6.92 -2.33 11.98
CA SER A 86 8.11 -2.03 12.78
C SER A 86 9.09 -3.21 12.82
N TYR A 87 8.61 -4.45 12.77
CA TYR A 87 9.47 -5.63 12.59
C TYR A 87 10.18 -5.59 11.24
N ALA A 88 9.47 -5.31 10.14
CA ALA A 88 10.05 -5.23 8.80
C ALA A 88 11.13 -4.15 8.68
N HIS A 89 10.93 -2.99 9.32
CA HIS A 89 11.95 -1.92 9.41
C HIS A 89 13.25 -2.38 10.07
N ARG A 90 13.15 -3.15 11.16
CA ARG A 90 14.33 -3.59 11.94
C ARG A 90 15.11 -4.69 11.25
N GLN A 91 14.45 -5.50 10.42
CA GLN A 91 15.10 -6.63 9.75
C GLN A 91 16.10 -6.16 8.70
N GLN A 92 17.38 -6.35 9.00
CA GLN A 92 18.49 -6.01 8.11
C GLN A 92 18.43 -4.56 7.58
N ALA A 93 18.02 -3.61 8.44
CA ALA A 93 17.75 -2.21 8.07
C ALA A 93 18.87 -1.55 7.23
N HIS A 94 20.13 -1.88 7.53
CA HIS A 94 21.31 -1.36 6.83
C HIS A 94 21.47 -1.88 5.39
N ARG A 95 20.75 -2.95 5.02
CA ARG A 95 20.78 -3.59 3.70
C ARG A 95 19.57 -3.23 2.83
N LEU A 96 18.60 -2.49 3.36
CA LEU A 96 17.40 -2.13 2.61
C LEU A 96 17.69 -0.92 1.70
N PRO A 97 17.30 -0.92 0.41
CA PRO A 97 17.43 0.25 -0.45
C PRO A 97 16.62 1.45 0.07
N ALA A 98 17.00 2.66 -0.34
CA ALA A 98 16.35 3.90 0.11
C ALA A 98 14.86 3.94 -0.24
N LEU A 99 14.51 3.52 -1.46
CA LEU A 99 13.13 3.45 -1.93
C LEU A 99 12.27 2.53 -1.06
N LEU A 100 12.78 1.34 -0.70
CA LEU A 100 12.08 0.42 0.18
C LEU A 100 11.89 0.99 1.59
N ARG A 101 12.91 1.66 2.14
CA ARG A 101 12.75 2.33 3.44
C ARG A 101 11.69 3.44 3.38
N SER A 102 11.67 4.24 2.32
CA SER A 102 10.63 5.26 2.09
C SER A 102 9.25 4.62 2.09
N TRP A 103 9.08 3.51 1.37
CA TRP A 103 7.83 2.75 1.33
C TRP A 103 7.42 2.20 2.71
N LEU A 104 8.35 1.62 3.47
CA LEU A 104 8.07 1.09 4.82
C LEU A 104 7.61 2.18 5.78
N PHE A 105 8.20 3.38 5.73
CA PHE A 105 7.74 4.52 6.53
C PHE A 105 6.36 5.01 6.10
N ALA A 106 6.04 4.98 4.80
CA ALA A 106 4.70 5.32 4.32
C ALA A 106 3.65 4.29 4.81
N ALA A 107 3.98 3.00 4.79
CA ALA A 107 3.12 1.95 5.33
C ALA A 107 2.91 2.09 6.85
N GLU A 108 3.96 2.42 7.60
CA GLU A 108 3.84 2.72 9.03
C GLU A 108 2.95 3.94 9.28
N GLY A 109 3.04 4.98 8.45
CA GLY A 109 2.15 6.14 8.51
C GLY A 109 0.68 5.80 8.33
N GLU A 110 0.35 4.90 7.41
CA GLU A 110 -1.04 4.44 7.23
C GLU A 110 -1.54 3.66 8.46
N VAL A 111 -0.67 2.86 9.08
CA VAL A 111 -1.01 2.14 10.30
C VAL A 111 -1.22 3.10 11.48
N CYS A 112 -0.34 4.07 11.68
CA CYS A 112 -0.49 5.10 12.71
C CYS A 112 -1.78 5.90 12.49
N ALA A 113 -2.11 6.23 11.25
CA ALA A 113 -3.36 6.91 10.91
C ALA A 113 -4.58 6.03 11.22
N ALA A 114 -4.45 4.71 11.03
CA ALA A 114 -5.49 3.76 11.40
C ALA A 114 -5.71 3.63 12.91
N LEU A 115 -4.67 3.88 13.71
CA LEU A 115 -4.72 3.94 15.16
C LEU A 115 -5.15 5.32 15.70
N GLY A 116 -5.26 6.33 14.83
CA GLY A 116 -5.58 7.71 15.22
C GLY A 116 -4.41 8.50 15.80
N ASP A 117 -3.17 8.00 15.67
CA ASP A 117 -1.98 8.69 16.15
C ASP A 117 -1.49 9.71 15.12
N GLU A 118 -2.05 10.92 15.17
CA GLU A 118 -1.74 11.98 14.22
C GLU A 118 -0.27 12.41 14.28
N GLN A 119 0.30 12.53 15.48
CA GLN A 119 1.68 12.99 15.66
C GLN A 119 2.65 12.01 15.01
N GLU A 120 2.50 10.72 15.30
CA GLU A 120 3.38 9.71 14.76
C GLU A 120 3.17 9.54 13.24
N THR A 121 1.92 9.59 12.77
CA THR A 121 1.59 9.55 11.33
C THR A 121 2.37 10.60 10.56
N ARG A 122 2.33 11.86 11.01
CA ARG A 122 3.06 12.96 10.36
C ARG A 122 4.57 12.71 10.38
N ARG A 123 5.10 12.33 11.55
CA ARG A 123 6.53 12.07 11.74
C ARG A 123 7.06 11.02 10.76
N VAL A 124 6.39 9.88 10.64
CA VAL A 124 6.85 8.80 9.75
C VAL A 124 6.63 9.12 8.27
N LEU A 125 5.56 9.83 7.90
CA LEU A 125 5.36 10.29 6.52
C LEU A 125 6.44 11.28 6.08
N GLU A 126 6.93 12.13 6.98
CA GLU A 126 8.10 12.95 6.71
C GLU A 126 9.38 12.11 6.54
N GLU A 127 9.58 11.07 7.36
CA GLU A 127 10.71 10.14 7.18
C GLU A 127 10.64 9.39 5.85
N ALA A 128 9.43 9.06 5.38
CA ALA A 128 9.20 8.49 4.07
C ALA A 128 9.64 9.45 2.97
N ALA A 129 9.21 10.72 3.04
CA ALA A 129 9.56 11.75 2.07
C ALA A 129 11.07 12.02 2.03
N ARG A 130 11.73 12.12 3.20
CA ARG A 130 13.19 12.30 3.31
C ARG A 130 14.00 11.19 2.65
N ARG A 131 13.46 9.97 2.58
CA ARG A 131 14.16 8.79 2.02
C ARG A 131 13.81 8.50 0.58
N LEU A 132 12.82 9.18 0.02
CA LEU A 132 12.40 8.97 -1.34
C LEU A 132 13.54 9.42 -2.28
N PRO A 133 14.12 8.52 -3.09
CA PRO A 133 15.19 8.91 -4.02
C PRO A 133 14.64 9.79 -5.14
N THR A 134 15.43 10.78 -5.55
CA THR A 134 15.17 11.60 -6.75
C THR A 134 15.76 10.89 -7.97
N GLY A 135 14.94 10.45 -8.93
CA GLY A 135 15.44 9.80 -10.15
C GLY A 135 14.47 8.77 -10.74
N PRO A 136 14.83 8.18 -11.90
CA PRO A 136 14.01 7.14 -12.52
C PRO A 136 13.88 5.90 -11.64
N GLU A 137 12.90 5.05 -11.95
CA GLU A 137 12.54 3.83 -11.21
C GLU A 137 13.76 2.99 -10.80
N ASP A 138 13.76 2.51 -9.55
CA ASP A 138 14.83 1.67 -9.01
C ASP A 138 14.77 0.27 -9.64
N LEU A 139 15.68 0.00 -10.59
CA LEU A 139 15.76 -1.27 -11.31
C LEU A 139 16.03 -2.47 -10.40
N GLU A 140 16.53 -2.26 -9.16
CA GLU A 140 16.72 -3.34 -8.20
C GLU A 140 15.40 -3.78 -7.55
N LEU A 141 14.40 -2.89 -7.54
CA LEU A 141 13.08 -3.07 -6.93
C LEU A 141 11.94 -2.89 -7.96
N PRO A 142 11.91 -3.65 -9.07
CA PRO A 142 10.90 -3.48 -10.14
C PRO A 142 9.46 -3.75 -9.68
N PHE A 143 9.30 -4.40 -8.53
CA PHE A 143 8.01 -4.66 -7.89
C PHE A 143 7.51 -3.49 -7.03
N LEU A 144 8.36 -2.52 -6.70
CA LEU A 144 8.07 -1.44 -5.76
C LEU A 144 7.79 -0.13 -6.48
N MET A 145 6.52 0.13 -6.78
CA MET A 145 6.12 1.36 -7.45
C MET A 145 5.89 2.49 -6.43
N LEU A 146 6.90 3.34 -6.23
CA LEU A 146 6.82 4.51 -5.37
C LEU A 146 7.59 5.69 -6.00
N ASN A 147 6.95 6.84 -6.07
CA ASN A 147 7.53 8.11 -6.49
C ASN A 147 6.84 9.25 -5.71
N GLU A 148 7.18 10.49 -6.03
CA GLU A 148 6.63 11.66 -5.33
C GLU A 148 5.10 11.72 -5.39
N THR A 149 4.52 11.46 -6.56
CA THR A 149 3.06 11.43 -6.76
C THR A 149 2.40 10.32 -5.94
N HIS A 150 2.98 9.12 -5.93
CA HIS A 150 2.48 8.00 -5.12
C HIS A 150 2.53 8.33 -3.63
N LEU A 151 3.64 8.91 -3.15
CA LEU A 151 3.81 9.25 -1.75
C LEU A 151 2.88 10.39 -1.32
N ALA A 152 2.69 11.42 -2.15
CA ALA A 152 1.76 12.51 -1.89
C ALA A 152 0.32 12.02 -1.76
N ARG A 153 -0.13 11.13 -2.67
CA ARG A 153 -1.43 10.48 -2.57
C ARG A 153 -1.57 9.67 -1.28
N TRP A 154 -0.52 8.95 -0.90
CA TRP A 154 -0.52 8.13 0.31
C TRP A 154 -0.57 8.98 1.58
N ARG A 155 0.18 10.10 1.62
CA ARG A 155 0.07 11.09 2.69
C ARG A 155 -1.36 11.63 2.80
N GLY A 156 -1.95 12.04 1.68
CA GLY A 156 -3.33 12.52 1.64
C GLY A 156 -4.33 11.49 2.17
N HIS A 157 -4.14 10.20 1.83
CA HIS A 157 -4.96 9.10 2.36
C HIS A 157 -4.90 9.03 3.90
N CYS A 158 -3.70 9.08 4.47
CA CYS A 158 -3.49 9.03 5.92
C CYS A 158 -4.12 10.25 6.61
N LEU A 159 -3.90 11.44 6.07
CA LEU A 159 -4.42 12.70 6.62
C LEU A 159 -5.96 12.78 6.51
N ALA A 160 -6.55 12.31 5.42
CA ALA A 160 -8.00 12.23 5.26
C ALA A 160 -8.64 11.31 6.29
N ARG A 161 -7.99 10.19 6.60
CA ARG A 161 -8.44 9.26 7.65
C ARG A 161 -8.43 9.89 9.03
N LEU A 162 -7.48 10.77 9.30
CA LEU A 162 -7.37 11.54 10.55
C LEU A 162 -8.31 12.76 10.60
N GLY A 163 -9.00 13.08 9.51
CA GLY A 163 -9.83 14.29 9.41
C GLY A 163 -9.03 15.59 9.34
N ALA A 164 -7.74 15.53 8.95
CA ALA A 164 -6.90 16.71 8.82
C ALA A 164 -7.37 17.59 7.66
N ARG A 165 -7.43 18.91 7.88
CA ARG A 165 -8.04 19.84 6.91
C ARG A 165 -7.21 19.97 5.64
N GLU A 166 -5.89 19.92 5.76
CA GLU A 166 -4.99 19.99 4.60
C GLU A 166 -5.14 18.79 3.64
N ALA A 167 -5.76 17.68 4.06
CA ALA A 167 -5.94 16.50 3.23
C ALA A 167 -6.72 16.82 1.94
N VAL A 168 -7.70 17.73 1.99
CA VAL A 168 -8.49 18.10 0.80
C VAL A 168 -7.61 18.74 -0.26
N GLU A 169 -6.76 19.70 0.12
CA GLU A 169 -5.87 20.41 -0.79
C GLU A 169 -4.83 19.46 -1.41
N ASP A 170 -4.18 18.64 -0.57
CA ASP A 170 -3.21 17.65 -0.99
C ASP A 170 -3.80 16.65 -1.99
N LEU A 171 -4.99 16.11 -1.67
CA LEU A 171 -5.65 15.11 -2.51
C LEU A 171 -6.23 15.71 -3.80
N ALA A 172 -6.69 16.96 -3.78
CA ALA A 172 -7.17 17.66 -4.97
C ALA A 172 -6.01 17.92 -5.94
N SER A 173 -4.87 18.40 -5.43
CA SER A 173 -3.66 18.58 -6.24
C SER A 173 -3.18 17.27 -6.86
N ALA A 174 -3.20 16.17 -6.09
CA ALA A 174 -2.87 14.85 -6.60
C ALA A 174 -3.85 14.38 -7.70
N LEU A 175 -5.14 14.71 -7.59
CA LEU A 175 -6.15 14.34 -8.58
C LEU A 175 -5.96 15.09 -9.89
N ASP A 176 -5.59 16.37 -9.82
CA ASP A 176 -5.30 17.20 -10.99
C ASP A 176 -4.05 16.71 -11.73
N GLY A 177 -3.01 16.29 -11.01
CA GLY A 177 -1.81 15.68 -11.59
C GLY A 177 -2.06 14.33 -12.30
N MET A 178 -3.20 13.68 -12.05
CA MET A 178 -3.58 12.41 -12.69
C MET A 178 -4.39 12.59 -13.99
N GLN A 179 -4.80 13.82 -14.32
CA GLN A 179 -5.62 14.08 -15.52
C GLN A 179 -4.87 13.63 -16.79
N GLY A 180 -5.48 12.70 -17.54
CA GLY A 180 -4.92 12.13 -18.77
C GLY A 180 -4.23 10.76 -18.62
N ALA A 181 -4.04 10.26 -17.40
CA ALA A 181 -3.52 8.91 -17.16
C ALA A 181 -4.67 7.90 -16.94
N ALA A 182 -4.59 6.71 -17.57
CA ALA A 182 -5.61 5.65 -17.46
C ALA A 182 -5.55 4.89 -16.11
N LEU A 183 -5.63 5.60 -14.98
CA LEU A 183 -5.37 5.09 -13.64
C LEU A 183 -6.65 4.81 -12.85
N GLY A 184 -7.62 4.11 -13.45
CA GLY A 184 -8.98 3.97 -12.89
C GLY A 184 -9.04 3.48 -11.43
N ARG A 185 -8.14 2.56 -11.01
CA ARG A 185 -8.09 2.08 -9.62
C ARG A 185 -7.50 3.11 -8.65
N ALA A 186 -6.42 3.78 -9.05
CA ALA A 186 -5.78 4.79 -8.22
C ALA A 186 -6.65 6.05 -8.09
N GLU A 187 -7.32 6.46 -9.19
CA GLU A 187 -8.28 7.56 -9.18
C GLU A 187 -9.48 7.23 -8.28
N ALA A 188 -9.99 5.99 -8.34
CA ALA A 188 -11.08 5.56 -7.46
C ALA A 188 -10.69 5.71 -5.98
N GLY A 189 -9.52 5.20 -5.59
CA GLY A 189 -9.03 5.33 -4.21
C GLY A 189 -8.86 6.78 -3.77
N LEU A 190 -8.23 7.60 -4.60
CA LEU A 190 -8.01 9.03 -4.31
C LEU A 190 -9.32 9.80 -4.13
N ARG A 191 -10.34 9.50 -4.95
CA ARG A 191 -11.67 10.12 -4.81
C ARG A 191 -12.41 9.66 -3.57
N VAL A 192 -12.21 8.41 -3.12
CA VAL A 192 -12.73 7.96 -1.81
C VAL A 192 -12.09 8.76 -0.69
N ASP A 193 -10.78 9.00 -0.74
CA ASP A 193 -10.06 9.79 0.26
C ASP A 193 -10.54 11.25 0.28
N LEU A 194 -10.77 11.87 -0.89
CA LEU A 194 -11.38 13.20 -0.99
C LEU A 194 -12.77 13.25 -0.37
N ALA A 195 -13.62 12.26 -0.66
CA ALA A 195 -14.95 12.19 -0.08
C ALA A 195 -14.92 12.05 1.45
N LEU A 196 -13.96 11.30 2.01
CA LEU A 196 -13.73 11.21 3.46
C LEU A 196 -13.35 12.58 4.03
N ALA A 197 -12.34 13.23 3.45
CA ALA A 197 -11.84 14.51 3.94
C ALA A 197 -12.91 15.63 3.85
N LEU A 198 -13.65 15.72 2.73
CA LEU A 198 -14.72 16.69 2.53
C LEU A 198 -15.89 16.47 3.51
N THR A 199 -16.28 15.21 3.75
CA THR A 199 -17.29 14.86 4.76
C THR A 199 -16.86 15.32 6.15
N ALA A 200 -15.60 15.09 6.53
CA ALA A 200 -15.06 15.54 7.81
C ALA A 200 -15.06 17.07 7.97
N GLN A 201 -15.01 17.82 6.86
CA GLN A 201 -15.11 19.28 6.85
C GLN A 201 -16.56 19.80 6.76
N GLY A 202 -17.55 18.93 6.59
CA GLY A 202 -18.96 19.30 6.44
C GLY A 202 -19.39 19.64 5.01
N ASP A 203 -18.51 19.49 4.01
CA ASP A 203 -18.86 19.69 2.59
C ASP A 203 -19.45 18.40 1.98
N VAL A 204 -20.65 18.06 2.43
CA VAL A 204 -21.36 16.83 2.03
C VAL A 204 -21.66 16.82 0.52
N THR A 205 -21.87 17.98 -0.09
CA THR A 205 -22.24 18.07 -1.51
C THR A 205 -21.09 17.67 -2.41
N GLU A 206 -19.89 18.25 -2.19
CA GLU A 206 -18.70 17.85 -2.94
C GLU A 206 -18.28 16.41 -2.60
N ALA A 207 -18.37 16.02 -1.32
CA ALA A 207 -18.08 14.65 -0.90
C ALA A 207 -18.90 13.61 -1.69
N GLN A 208 -20.20 13.84 -1.87
CA GLN A 208 -21.08 12.95 -2.65
C GLN A 208 -20.69 12.88 -4.14
N LYS A 209 -20.24 13.99 -4.74
CA LYS A 209 -19.78 13.99 -6.14
C LYS A 209 -18.54 13.10 -6.30
N HIS A 210 -17.57 13.23 -5.41
CA HIS A 210 -16.38 12.39 -5.40
C HIS A 210 -16.71 10.91 -5.14
N ALA A 211 -17.58 10.62 -4.17
CA ALA A 211 -18.01 9.26 -3.85
C ALA A 211 -18.73 8.57 -5.03
N ARG A 212 -19.62 9.27 -5.74
CA ARG A 212 -20.30 8.72 -6.93
C ARG A 212 -19.32 8.40 -8.06
N ARG A 213 -18.39 9.33 -8.35
CA ARG A 213 -17.37 9.09 -9.37
C ARG A 213 -16.44 7.93 -8.99
N ALA A 214 -16.08 7.82 -7.71
CA ALA A 214 -15.31 6.69 -7.20
C ALA A 214 -16.07 5.36 -7.40
N ALA A 215 -17.39 5.34 -7.16
CA ALA A 215 -18.22 4.15 -7.33
C ALA A 215 -18.24 3.67 -8.79
N ASP A 216 -18.39 4.59 -9.74
CA ASP A 216 -18.37 4.27 -11.17
C ASP A 216 -17.03 3.63 -11.58
N LEU A 217 -15.91 4.19 -11.10
CA LEU A 217 -14.56 3.68 -11.37
C LEU A 217 -14.32 2.33 -10.70
N ALA A 218 -14.76 2.15 -9.45
CA ALA A 218 -14.66 0.90 -8.72
C ALA A 218 -15.51 -0.22 -9.35
N GLY A 219 -16.65 0.12 -9.94
CA GLY A 219 -17.47 -0.80 -10.74
C GLY A 219 -16.75 -1.30 -11.98
N ARG A 220 -16.06 -0.41 -12.70
CA ARG A 220 -15.29 -0.76 -13.91
C ARG A 220 -14.02 -1.57 -13.61
N THR A 221 -13.36 -1.32 -12.48
CA THR A 221 -12.10 -1.96 -12.11
C THR A 221 -12.26 -3.21 -11.24
N GLY A 222 -13.48 -3.51 -10.77
CA GLY A 222 -13.75 -4.69 -9.97
C GLY A 222 -13.26 -4.63 -8.51
N SER A 223 -12.62 -3.54 -8.05
CA SER A 223 -12.06 -3.44 -6.70
C SER A 223 -13.13 -3.52 -5.60
N ALA A 224 -13.20 -4.68 -4.91
CA ALA A 224 -14.15 -4.90 -3.82
C ALA A 224 -13.80 -4.04 -2.60
N ARG A 225 -12.49 -3.86 -2.33
CA ARG A 225 -12.00 -3.02 -1.23
C ARG A 225 -12.49 -1.58 -1.34
N GLN A 226 -12.36 -0.96 -2.52
CA GLN A 226 -12.85 0.42 -2.71
C GLN A 226 -14.38 0.50 -2.63
N ARG A 227 -15.11 -0.48 -3.17
CA ARG A 227 -16.58 -0.54 -3.01
C ARG A 227 -16.99 -0.60 -1.53
N ALA A 228 -16.32 -1.40 -0.71
CA ALA A 228 -16.61 -1.49 0.72
C ALA A 228 -16.37 -0.16 1.45
N ARG A 229 -15.29 0.56 1.10
CA ARG A 229 -15.01 1.90 1.65
C ARG A 229 -16.08 2.92 1.25
N ILE A 230 -16.50 2.91 -0.02
CA ILE A 230 -17.56 3.79 -0.54
C ILE A 230 -18.90 3.48 0.14
N ALA A 231 -19.24 2.20 0.34
CA ALA A 231 -20.48 1.82 0.98
C ALA A 231 -20.57 2.34 2.43
N LYS A 232 -19.47 2.29 3.17
CA LYS A 232 -19.39 2.87 4.53
C LYS A 232 -19.60 4.38 4.51
N LEU A 233 -19.02 5.08 3.53
CA LEU A 233 -19.17 6.52 3.35
C LEU A 233 -20.60 6.96 3.02
N LEU A 234 -21.26 6.24 2.10
CA LEU A 234 -22.61 6.59 1.64
C LEU A 234 -23.70 6.22 2.65
N ALA A 235 -23.38 5.42 3.66
CA ALA A 235 -24.29 5.00 4.72
C ALA A 235 -24.23 5.90 5.97
N ALA A 236 -23.23 6.78 6.06
CA ALA A 236 -23.04 7.77 7.14
C ALA A 236 -23.73 9.10 6.79
#